data_AF-A0AAU6JKG7-F1
#
_entry.id   AF-A0AAU6JKG7-F1
#
_cell.length_a   1.000
_cell.length_b   1.000
_cell.length_c   1.000
_cell.angle_alpha   90.00
_cell.angle_beta   90.00
_cell.angle_gamma   90.00
#
_symmetry.space_group_name_H-M   'P 1'
#
loop_
_entity.id
_entity.type
_entity.pdbx_description
1 polymer ?
#
loop_
_entity_poly.entity_id
_entity_poly.type
_entity_poly.pdbx_seq_one_letter_code
_entity_poly.pdbx_strand_id
1 'polypeptide(L)'
;MIMYFAGAEIPSHRNLLKAEEATHVGMSYMGLRRRVKFSKPWLINDHYPPAQSVFLDSGCHTLNRAGVEVTPEEIQDIADHYDQFVEQNLDRVQAYTEFDALPMGRDWIAQRRQHLDPEKAIVVWHEEWGIDVLKQMADHWPYIAVGQATCGDRDIIPLLRSISRSIRLHGMGFSSPPLMLSADWYSVSSTTWLSAAQHGETFIWTGSEMKRYPTRYKAQARKRHRTLVTGAGFDIDKIEADDATENLRLSLWSWQQQIAHISQRHGNGVTPTTETATPRNGEKHLASVTAIHQEAGNERATQAPSERVKKLLPGIATEEFTHRYTDPDTGERKTRTEHRINAVDPNVRVCDGCFLAKKCPEYSPGESCVYEMPVKVKTKEQYIALLDSLITMQAMRVFSMRMSEEVEGGYADPNLSGEMDRLAKYVKLKADIEEAGFTFSMKMEGRGGQGTGNEVGIISRLFGARSDGPPALSPAGTVSTEDALSQMGIVDVEVVEEPAPRE
;
A
#
# COMPACT_ATOMS: atom_id res chain seq x y z
N MET A 1 -1.42 3.50 -15.76
CA MET A 1 -0.97 4.18 -14.52
C MET A 1 0.34 4.89 -14.82
N ILE A 2 0.42 6.19 -14.55
CA ILE A 2 1.66 6.97 -14.58
C ILE A 2 2.43 6.73 -13.27
N MET A 3 3.76 6.65 -13.32
CA MET A 3 4.62 6.58 -12.13
C MET A 3 5.58 7.76 -12.14
N TYR A 4 5.45 8.66 -11.16
CA TYR A 4 6.39 9.76 -10.96
C TYR A 4 7.49 9.35 -9.98
N PHE A 5 8.72 9.31 -10.47
CA PHE A 5 9.91 9.11 -9.63
C PHE A 5 10.19 10.38 -8.81
N ALA A 6 9.76 10.39 -7.56
CA ALA A 6 9.84 11.56 -6.68
C ALA A 6 11.27 11.75 -6.11
N GLY A 7 11.60 13.00 -5.79
CA GLY A 7 12.92 13.41 -5.26
C GLY A 7 13.81 14.14 -6.27
N ALA A 8 13.26 14.58 -7.41
CA ALA A 8 13.98 15.28 -8.47
C ALA A 8 14.26 16.76 -8.19
N GLU A 9 13.83 17.30 -7.04
CA GLU A 9 14.30 18.59 -6.53
C GLU A 9 15.82 18.61 -6.27
N ILE A 10 16.43 17.43 -6.07
CA ILE A 10 17.88 17.27 -5.87
C ILE A 10 18.60 17.17 -7.23
N PRO A 11 19.66 17.96 -7.48
CA PRO A 11 20.40 17.95 -8.75
C PRO A 11 20.96 16.58 -9.15
N SER A 12 21.53 15.82 -8.21
CA SER A 12 22.09 14.49 -8.49
C SER A 12 21.02 13.48 -8.93
N HIS A 13 19.87 13.44 -8.24
CA HIS A 13 18.72 12.61 -8.63
C HIS A 13 18.12 13.05 -9.97
N ARG A 14 17.99 14.36 -10.21
CA ARG A 14 17.50 14.95 -11.47
C ARG A 14 18.38 14.57 -12.66
N ASN A 15 19.70 14.67 -12.49
CA ASN A 15 20.68 14.27 -13.50
C ASN A 15 20.64 12.76 -13.77
N LEU A 16 20.50 11.94 -12.73
CA LEU A 16 20.34 10.48 -12.87
C LEU A 16 19.06 10.11 -13.62
N LEU A 17 17.91 10.67 -13.24
CA LEU A 17 16.62 10.45 -13.91
C LEU A 17 16.65 10.87 -15.39
N LYS A 18 17.39 11.93 -15.71
CA LYS A 18 17.64 12.39 -17.09
C LYS A 18 18.54 11.43 -17.86
N ALA A 19 19.59 10.88 -17.24
CA ALA A 19 20.52 9.95 -17.88
C ALA A 19 19.88 8.57 -18.15
N GLU A 20 19.00 8.11 -17.26
CA GLU A 20 18.25 6.85 -17.38
C GLU A 20 16.86 7.04 -18.04
N GLU A 21 16.71 8.12 -18.84
CA GLU A 21 15.55 8.45 -19.69
C GLU A 21 14.17 8.34 -19.02
N ALA A 22 14.09 8.59 -17.70
CA ALA A 22 12.85 8.45 -16.93
C ALA A 22 11.81 9.50 -17.39
N THR A 23 10.75 9.07 -18.06
CA THR A 23 9.77 9.95 -18.73
C THR A 23 8.89 10.77 -17.80
N HIS A 24 8.70 10.32 -16.55
CA HIS A 24 7.82 10.93 -15.56
C HIS A 24 8.56 11.09 -14.22
N VAL A 25 8.76 12.33 -13.79
CA VAL A 25 9.54 12.67 -12.60
C VAL A 25 8.70 13.51 -11.64
N GLY A 26 8.95 13.36 -10.33
CA GLY A 26 8.29 14.12 -9.28
C GLY A 26 9.30 14.96 -8.50
N MET A 27 8.92 16.18 -8.12
CA MET A 27 9.73 17.04 -7.26
C MET A 27 8.90 17.64 -6.14
N SER A 28 9.50 17.78 -4.94
CA SER A 28 8.88 18.48 -3.82
C SER A 28 9.25 19.97 -3.82
N TYR A 29 8.27 20.86 -3.82
CA TYR A 29 8.48 22.30 -3.66
C TYR A 29 9.08 22.63 -2.29
N MET A 30 8.56 22.08 -1.19
CA MET A 30 9.18 22.25 0.14
C MET A 30 10.61 21.70 0.18
N GLY A 31 10.88 20.61 -0.55
CA GLY A 31 12.24 20.10 -0.76
C GLY A 31 13.15 21.08 -1.51
N LEU A 32 12.65 21.70 -2.59
CA LEU A 32 13.36 22.69 -3.39
C LEU A 32 13.62 23.99 -2.61
N ARG A 33 12.60 24.53 -1.92
CA ARG A 33 12.64 25.80 -1.16
C ARG A 33 13.71 25.82 -0.07
N ARG A 34 14.08 24.66 0.47
CA ARG A 34 15.16 24.52 1.46
C ARG A 34 16.57 24.56 0.86
N ARG A 35 16.69 24.43 -0.46
CA ARG A 35 17.96 24.32 -1.22
C ARG A 35 18.22 25.52 -2.14
N VAL A 36 17.15 26.20 -2.57
CA VAL A 36 17.19 27.30 -3.54
C VAL A 36 16.74 28.60 -2.87
N LYS A 37 17.50 29.69 -3.04
CA LYS A 37 17.23 31.00 -2.43
C LYS A 37 16.23 31.88 -3.19
N PHE A 38 15.65 31.37 -4.28
CA PHE A 38 14.66 32.03 -5.15
C PHE A 38 14.93 33.52 -5.47
N SER A 39 16.20 33.90 -5.66
CA SER A 39 16.58 35.28 -6.06
C SER A 39 16.14 35.66 -7.47
N LYS A 40 15.76 34.66 -8.27
CA LYS A 40 15.14 34.75 -9.60
C LYS A 40 14.05 33.66 -9.69
N PRO A 41 13.05 33.81 -10.57
CA PRO A 41 12.12 32.72 -10.91
C PRO A 41 12.88 31.44 -11.24
N TRP A 42 12.48 30.32 -10.63
CA TRP A 42 13.05 29.01 -10.90
C TRP A 42 12.09 28.27 -11.85
N LEU A 43 12.50 28.14 -13.11
CA LEU A 43 11.64 27.62 -14.17
C LEU A 43 11.96 26.15 -14.43
N ILE A 44 10.95 25.28 -14.37
CA ILE A 44 11.07 23.84 -14.64
C ILE A 44 11.67 23.57 -16.03
N ASN A 45 11.44 24.46 -17.00
CA ASN A 45 12.05 24.38 -18.34
C ASN A 45 13.58 24.43 -18.33
N ASP A 46 14.20 25.16 -17.40
CA ASP A 46 15.66 25.33 -17.34
C ASP A 46 16.34 24.07 -16.77
N HIS A 47 15.60 23.28 -15.99
CA HIS A 47 16.12 22.13 -15.24
C HIS A 47 15.69 20.76 -15.80
N TYR A 48 14.62 20.68 -16.60
CA TYR A 48 14.08 19.41 -17.13
C TYR A 48 13.87 19.44 -18.66
N PRO A 49 14.43 18.47 -19.41
CA PRO A 49 14.26 18.40 -20.86
C PRO A 49 12.78 18.27 -21.27
N PRO A 50 12.36 18.78 -22.45
CA PRO A 50 10.95 18.79 -22.88
C PRO A 50 10.26 17.43 -22.90
N ALA A 51 11.02 16.33 -23.06
CA ALA A 51 10.48 14.97 -23.06
C ALA A 51 10.11 14.43 -21.66
N GLN A 52 10.57 15.06 -20.57
CA GLN A 52 10.24 14.64 -19.21
C GLN A 52 9.01 15.38 -18.69
N SER A 53 7.96 14.62 -18.36
CA SER A 53 6.78 15.13 -17.67
C SER A 53 7.08 15.31 -16.19
N VAL A 54 6.77 16.49 -15.64
CA VAL A 54 7.11 16.88 -14.27
C VAL A 54 5.85 17.00 -13.43
N PHE A 55 5.80 16.26 -12.33
CA PHE A 55 4.82 16.40 -11.26
C PHE A 55 5.41 17.23 -10.11
N LEU A 56 4.65 18.22 -9.64
CA LEU A 56 5.03 19.11 -8.55
C LEU A 56 4.24 18.78 -7.28
N ASP A 57 4.90 18.17 -6.31
CA ASP A 57 4.36 17.96 -4.96
C ASP A 57 4.58 19.24 -4.13
N SER A 58 3.51 19.79 -3.54
CA SER A 58 3.58 20.90 -2.57
C SER A 58 4.59 20.61 -1.45
N GLY A 59 4.67 19.35 -1.01
CA GLY A 59 5.45 18.92 0.14
C GLY A 59 4.85 19.32 1.49
N CYS A 60 3.57 19.71 1.54
CA CYS A 60 2.89 20.08 2.80
C CYS A 60 2.86 18.95 3.83
N HIS A 61 3.07 17.69 3.42
CA HIS A 61 3.34 16.59 4.35
C HIS A 61 4.44 16.92 5.40
N THR A 62 5.45 17.74 5.04
CA THR A 62 6.45 18.29 5.97
C THR A 62 5.84 19.17 7.06
N LEU A 63 4.92 20.08 6.70
CA LEU A 63 4.22 20.96 7.64
C LEU A 63 3.18 20.20 8.48
N ASN A 64 2.66 19.10 7.94
CA ASN A 64 1.62 18.27 8.54
C ASN A 64 2.17 17.25 9.56
N ARG A 65 3.49 17.19 9.81
CA ARG A 65 4.06 16.27 10.82
C ARG A 65 3.87 16.79 12.24
N ALA A 66 3.58 15.88 13.17
CA ALA A 66 3.52 16.19 14.59
C ALA A 66 4.87 16.71 15.11
N GLY A 67 4.84 17.82 15.86
CA GLY A 67 6.04 18.45 16.45
C GLY A 67 6.78 19.43 15.53
N VAL A 68 6.26 19.73 14.34
CA VAL A 68 6.77 20.81 13.49
C VAL A 68 6.19 22.14 13.96
N GLU A 69 7.04 23.02 14.52
CA GLU A 69 6.68 24.36 14.95
C GLU A 69 6.87 25.35 13.78
N VAL A 70 5.76 25.81 13.19
CA VAL A 70 5.71 26.86 12.16
C VAL A 70 4.48 27.73 12.43
N THR A 71 4.63 29.05 12.33
CA THR A 71 3.53 30.00 12.57
C THR A 71 2.55 30.07 11.40
N PRO A 72 1.26 30.43 11.62
CA PRO A 72 0.30 30.63 10.53
C PRO A 72 0.78 31.65 9.48
N GLU A 73 1.48 32.68 9.91
CA GLU A 73 2.09 33.70 9.05
C GLU A 73 3.18 33.09 8.14
N GLU A 74 4.09 32.28 8.70
CA GLU A 74 5.09 31.57 7.91
C GLU A 74 4.46 30.56 6.93
N ILE A 75 3.37 29.88 7.33
CA ILE A 75 2.65 28.97 6.42
C ILE A 75 2.03 29.76 5.26
N GLN A 76 1.42 30.92 5.54
CA GLN A 76 0.87 31.81 4.53
C GLN A 76 1.94 32.31 3.55
N ASP A 77 3.09 32.78 4.05
CA ASP A 77 4.24 33.20 3.22
C ASP A 77 4.77 32.06 2.32
N ILE A 78 4.82 30.83 2.84
CA ILE A 78 5.24 29.66 2.06
C ILE A 78 4.20 29.33 0.97
N ALA A 79 2.92 29.44 1.30
CA ALA A 79 1.80 29.11 0.43
C ALA A 79 1.66 30.13 -0.72
N ASP A 80 1.83 31.41 -0.46
CA ASP A 80 1.70 32.45 -1.48
C ASP A 80 2.90 32.41 -2.46
N HIS A 81 4.10 32.07 -1.96
CA HIS A 81 5.24 31.76 -2.83
C HIS A 81 5.05 30.41 -3.58
N TYR A 82 4.26 29.46 -3.05
CA TYR A 82 3.93 28.22 -3.76
C TYR A 82 3.00 28.51 -4.94
N ASP A 83 1.93 29.29 -4.73
CA ASP A 83 1.00 29.68 -5.79
C ASP A 83 1.75 30.42 -6.91
N GLN A 84 2.63 31.36 -6.55
CA GLN A 84 3.47 32.07 -7.53
C GLN A 84 4.40 31.11 -8.30
N PHE A 85 5.00 30.13 -7.61
CA PHE A 85 5.85 29.12 -8.26
C PHE A 85 5.05 28.23 -9.23
N VAL A 86 3.81 27.86 -8.86
CA VAL A 86 2.88 27.12 -9.72
C VAL A 86 2.51 27.96 -10.94
N GLU A 87 2.09 29.22 -10.76
CA GLU A 87 1.71 30.13 -11.85
C GLU A 87 2.84 30.30 -12.87
N GLN A 88 4.07 30.57 -12.40
CA GLN A 88 5.27 30.70 -13.25
C GLN A 88 5.62 29.44 -14.05
N ASN A 89 5.13 28.28 -13.62
CA ASN A 89 5.46 26.97 -14.18
C ASN A 89 4.25 26.22 -14.75
N LEU A 90 3.06 26.82 -14.77
CA LEU A 90 1.80 26.13 -15.00
C LEU A 90 1.76 25.42 -16.35
N ASP A 91 2.27 26.04 -17.41
CA ASP A 91 2.40 25.44 -18.74
C ASP A 91 3.26 24.16 -18.75
N ARG A 92 4.27 24.11 -17.87
CA ARG A 92 5.34 23.09 -17.89
C ARG A 92 5.12 21.93 -16.93
N VAL A 93 4.38 22.12 -15.83
CA VAL A 93 3.92 21.01 -14.98
C VAL A 93 2.88 20.17 -15.72
N GLN A 94 2.96 18.84 -15.55
CA GLN A 94 1.92 17.93 -16.00
C GLN A 94 0.76 17.87 -15.00
N ALA A 95 1.09 17.89 -13.70
CA ALA A 95 0.14 17.99 -12.61
C ALA A 95 0.86 18.51 -11.34
N TYR A 96 0.10 19.03 -10.37
CA TYR A 96 0.64 19.50 -9.10
C TYR A 96 -0.34 19.28 -7.94
N THR A 97 0.11 19.00 -6.72
CA THR A 97 -0.79 18.90 -5.57
C THR A 97 -1.18 20.29 -5.04
N GLU A 98 -2.36 20.42 -4.43
CA GLU A 98 -2.69 21.64 -3.70
C GLU A 98 -1.76 21.86 -2.48
N PHE A 99 -1.80 23.06 -1.92
CA PHE A 99 -1.08 23.38 -0.68
C PHE A 99 -1.89 22.97 0.56
N ASP A 100 -1.83 21.68 0.91
CA ASP A 100 -2.64 21.00 1.93
C ASP A 100 -2.11 21.17 3.38
N ALA A 101 -1.78 22.40 3.79
CA ALA A 101 -1.27 22.66 5.15
C ALA A 101 -2.36 22.53 6.24
N LEU A 102 -2.46 21.35 6.85
CA LEU A 102 -3.41 21.01 7.92
C LEU A 102 -3.42 21.98 9.12
N PRO A 103 -2.29 22.57 9.58
CA PRO A 103 -2.32 23.54 10.69
C PRO A 103 -3.16 24.79 10.42
N MET A 104 -3.40 25.16 9.16
CA MET A 104 -4.28 26.28 8.77
C MET A 104 -5.78 25.91 8.80
N GLY A 105 -6.09 24.62 8.94
CA GLY A 105 -7.45 24.10 8.97
C GLY A 105 -8.09 23.91 7.58
N ARG A 106 -9.11 23.04 7.55
CA ARG A 106 -9.77 22.61 6.31
C ARG A 106 -10.42 23.75 5.53
N ASP A 107 -10.98 24.75 6.20
CA ASP A 107 -11.69 25.84 5.54
C ASP A 107 -10.73 26.78 4.79
N TRP A 108 -9.52 27.01 5.31
CA TRP A 108 -8.47 27.76 4.62
C TRP A 108 -8.00 27.02 3.35
N ILE A 109 -7.74 25.70 3.46
CA ILE A 109 -7.42 24.86 2.29
C ILE A 109 -8.54 24.92 1.25
N ALA A 110 -9.80 24.79 1.69
CA ALA A 110 -10.97 24.81 0.82
C ALA A 110 -11.19 26.15 0.10
N GLN A 111 -10.82 27.28 0.71
CA GLN A 111 -10.86 28.60 0.06
C GLN A 111 -9.80 28.70 -1.05
N ARG A 112 -8.58 28.19 -0.82
CA ARG A 112 -7.49 28.22 -1.81
C ARG A 112 -7.82 27.42 -3.07
N ARG A 113 -8.59 26.33 -2.94
CA ARG A 113 -9.06 25.50 -4.07
C ARG A 113 -9.77 26.28 -5.19
N GLN A 114 -10.35 27.44 -4.90
CA GLN A 114 -11.04 28.29 -5.88
C GLN A 114 -10.12 28.84 -6.99
N HIS A 115 -8.80 28.85 -6.76
CA HIS A 115 -7.79 29.39 -7.68
C HIS A 115 -6.95 28.31 -8.36
N LEU A 116 -7.29 27.03 -8.17
CA LEU A 116 -6.56 25.90 -8.76
C LEU A 116 -6.97 25.64 -10.21
N ASP A 117 -6.01 25.26 -11.04
CA ASP A 117 -6.26 24.76 -12.40
C ASP A 117 -6.99 23.39 -12.33
N PRO A 118 -8.21 23.24 -12.85
CA PRO A 118 -8.99 22.02 -12.70
C PRO A 118 -8.48 20.84 -13.54
N GLU A 119 -7.61 21.08 -14.54
CA GLU A 119 -7.03 20.02 -15.38
C GLU A 119 -5.74 19.45 -14.77
N LYS A 120 -4.94 20.28 -14.10
CA LYS A 120 -3.61 19.95 -13.58
C LYS A 120 -3.52 19.81 -12.06
N ALA A 121 -4.37 20.50 -11.29
CA ALA A 121 -4.32 20.41 -9.84
C ALA A 121 -4.83 19.06 -9.34
N ILE A 122 -4.16 18.53 -8.31
CA ILE A 122 -4.52 17.32 -7.59
C ILE A 122 -4.91 17.71 -6.17
N VAL A 123 -6.18 17.52 -5.85
CA VAL A 123 -6.72 17.90 -4.54
C VAL A 123 -6.49 16.77 -3.55
N VAL A 124 -5.90 17.08 -2.39
CA VAL A 124 -5.48 16.09 -1.39
C VAL A 124 -6.64 15.78 -0.44
N TRP A 125 -6.89 14.49 -0.21
CA TRP A 125 -7.78 14.02 0.84
C TRP A 125 -6.98 13.45 2.02
N HIS A 126 -7.39 13.83 3.24
CA HIS A 126 -6.80 13.40 4.51
C HIS A 126 -7.76 12.50 5.28
N GLU A 127 -7.20 11.55 6.04
CA GLU A 127 -7.98 10.50 6.72
C GLU A 127 -8.97 11.08 7.72
N GLU A 128 -8.53 12.12 8.42
CA GLU A 128 -9.19 12.83 9.50
C GLU A 128 -10.49 13.51 9.06
N TRP A 129 -10.66 13.73 7.76
CA TRP A 129 -11.90 14.28 7.18
C TRP A 129 -12.96 13.21 6.92
N GLY A 130 -12.56 11.94 6.93
CA GLY A 130 -13.45 10.80 6.78
C GLY A 130 -13.90 10.50 5.34
N ILE A 131 -14.50 9.32 5.19
CA ILE A 131 -14.89 8.73 3.90
C ILE A 131 -15.96 9.55 3.17
N ASP A 132 -16.89 10.19 3.88
CA ASP A 132 -17.96 10.95 3.23
C ASP A 132 -17.45 12.26 2.61
N VAL A 133 -16.37 12.83 3.14
CA VAL A 133 -15.66 13.95 2.50
C VAL A 133 -14.92 13.48 1.24
N LEU A 134 -14.33 12.28 1.22
CA LEU A 134 -13.72 11.72 0.01
C LEU A 134 -14.74 11.57 -1.13
N LYS A 135 -15.97 11.11 -0.82
CA LYS A 135 -17.08 11.04 -1.79
C LYS A 135 -17.46 12.42 -2.30
N GLN A 136 -17.73 13.36 -1.40
CA GLN A 136 -18.09 14.74 -1.75
C GLN A 136 -17.00 15.40 -2.61
N MET A 137 -15.72 15.15 -2.32
CA MET A 137 -14.62 15.64 -3.15
C MET A 137 -14.65 15.01 -4.54
N ALA A 138 -14.92 13.71 -4.66
CA ALA A 138 -15.00 13.01 -5.95
C ALA A 138 -16.18 13.47 -6.84
N ASP A 139 -17.22 14.09 -6.26
CA ASP A 139 -18.31 14.72 -7.01
C ASP A 139 -17.92 16.08 -7.62
N HIS A 140 -16.86 16.73 -7.11
CA HIS A 140 -16.47 18.10 -7.46
C HIS A 140 -15.09 18.23 -8.13
N TRP A 141 -14.16 17.31 -7.86
CA TRP A 141 -12.76 17.41 -8.27
C TRP A 141 -12.36 16.26 -9.19
N PRO A 142 -11.91 16.53 -10.44
CA PRO A 142 -11.60 15.49 -11.43
C PRO A 142 -10.28 14.77 -11.17
N TYR A 143 -9.52 15.18 -10.15
CA TYR A 143 -8.23 14.59 -9.78
C TYR A 143 -8.01 14.69 -8.27
N ILE A 144 -7.91 13.55 -7.58
CA ILE A 144 -7.75 13.48 -6.13
C ILE A 144 -6.52 12.66 -5.74
N ALA A 145 -5.75 13.18 -4.79
CA ALA A 145 -4.63 12.51 -4.15
C ALA A 145 -5.08 11.77 -2.88
N VAL A 146 -4.61 10.53 -2.72
CA VAL A 146 -4.90 9.66 -1.56
C VAL A 146 -3.60 9.01 -1.09
N GLY A 147 -3.29 9.13 0.20
CA GLY A 147 -2.06 8.62 0.81
C GLY A 147 -2.13 7.22 1.42
N GLN A 148 -3.33 6.65 1.61
CA GLN A 148 -3.52 5.38 2.32
C GLN A 148 -4.69 4.55 1.78
N ALA A 149 -4.69 3.26 2.15
CA ALA A 149 -5.71 2.27 1.76
C ALA A 149 -6.89 2.17 2.74
N THR A 150 -6.83 2.88 3.87
CA THR A 150 -7.75 2.76 5.00
C THR A 150 -8.26 4.12 5.48
N CYS A 151 -9.36 4.10 6.24
CA CYS A 151 -9.83 5.23 7.04
C CYS A 151 -10.36 4.68 8.37
N GLY A 152 -9.63 4.90 9.46
CA GLY A 152 -9.70 4.07 10.66
C GLY A 152 -9.50 2.59 10.31
N ASP A 153 -10.29 1.72 10.92
CA ASP A 153 -10.24 0.26 10.67
C ASP A 153 -10.84 -0.17 9.31
N ARG A 154 -11.34 0.77 8.49
CA ARG A 154 -12.07 0.47 7.25
C ARG A 154 -11.18 0.53 6.02
N ASP A 155 -11.13 -0.58 5.28
CA ASP A 155 -10.60 -0.63 3.91
C ASP A 155 -11.43 0.29 2.98
N ILE A 156 -10.75 1.25 2.34
CA ILE A 156 -11.35 2.18 1.37
C ILE A 156 -11.01 1.82 -0.09
N ILE A 157 -10.18 0.81 -0.36
CA ILE A 157 -9.86 0.35 -1.72
C ILE A 157 -11.10 0.08 -2.60
N PRO A 158 -12.19 -0.55 -2.10
CA PRO A 158 -13.41 -0.72 -2.90
C PRO A 158 -14.08 0.60 -3.29
N LEU A 159 -14.01 1.63 -2.45
CA LEU A 159 -14.50 2.97 -2.77
C LEU A 159 -13.60 3.66 -3.81
N LEU A 160 -12.27 3.56 -3.65
CA LEU A 160 -11.30 4.10 -4.61
C LEU A 160 -11.51 3.51 -6.02
N ARG A 161 -11.74 2.19 -6.14
CA ARG A 161 -12.15 1.54 -7.41
C ARG A 161 -13.52 1.97 -7.96
N SER A 162 -14.39 2.51 -7.11
CA SER A 162 -15.69 3.02 -7.55
C SER A 162 -15.55 4.43 -8.12
N ILE A 163 -14.83 5.32 -7.43
CA ILE A 163 -14.66 6.73 -7.83
C ILE A 163 -13.64 6.91 -8.97
N SER A 164 -12.63 6.03 -9.09
CA SER A 164 -11.68 6.02 -10.22
C SER A 164 -12.33 5.80 -11.61
N ARG A 165 -13.61 5.44 -11.65
CA ARG A 165 -14.41 5.36 -12.88
C ARG A 165 -14.87 6.72 -13.41
N SER A 166 -14.94 7.73 -12.53
CA SER A 166 -15.40 9.09 -12.85
C SER A 166 -14.30 10.15 -12.67
N ILE A 167 -13.31 9.90 -11.81
CA ILE A 167 -12.21 10.82 -11.52
C ILE A 167 -10.84 10.16 -11.66
N ARG A 168 -9.79 10.97 -11.86
CA ARG A 168 -8.41 10.51 -11.76
C ARG A 168 -8.02 10.36 -10.29
N LEU A 169 -7.37 9.25 -9.94
CA LEU A 169 -6.76 9.06 -8.62
C LEU A 169 -5.23 9.11 -8.71
N HIS A 170 -4.62 9.87 -7.80
CA HIS A 170 -3.18 9.89 -7.57
C HIS A 170 -2.85 9.19 -6.24
N GLY A 171 -2.04 8.13 -6.28
CA GLY A 171 -1.52 7.48 -5.08
C GLY A 171 -0.26 8.18 -4.57
N MET A 172 -0.34 8.84 -3.40
CA MET A 172 0.80 9.54 -2.81
C MET A 172 1.66 8.62 -1.95
N GLY A 173 2.98 8.66 -2.14
CA GLY A 173 3.95 8.04 -1.24
C GLY A 173 3.92 6.51 -1.19
N PHE A 174 3.34 5.84 -2.19
CA PHE A 174 3.19 4.38 -2.15
C PHE A 174 4.52 3.66 -2.30
N SER A 175 4.82 2.78 -1.33
CA SER A 175 6.09 2.08 -1.21
C SER A 175 6.03 0.59 -1.61
N SER A 176 4.85 0.09 -2.00
CA SER A 176 4.63 -1.35 -2.26
C SER A 176 3.79 -1.63 -3.52
N PRO A 177 4.20 -2.60 -4.36
CA PRO A 177 3.41 -3.02 -5.53
C PRO A 177 1.97 -3.47 -5.25
N PRO A 178 1.64 -4.17 -4.13
CA PRO A 178 0.26 -4.53 -3.83
C PRO A 178 -0.68 -3.34 -3.68
N LEU A 179 -0.20 -2.20 -3.15
CA LEU A 179 -0.97 -0.97 -3.01
C LEU A 179 -1.11 -0.23 -4.36
N MET A 180 -0.08 -0.24 -5.18
CA MET A 180 -0.16 0.26 -6.57
C MET A 180 -1.06 -0.58 -7.47
N LEU A 181 -1.32 -1.84 -7.11
CA LEU A 181 -2.26 -2.74 -7.78
C LEU A 181 -3.65 -2.79 -7.11
N SER A 182 -3.84 -2.09 -5.99
CA SER A 182 -5.07 -2.22 -5.21
C SER A 182 -6.25 -1.47 -5.82
N ALA A 183 -6.04 -0.28 -6.41
CA ALA A 183 -7.08 0.49 -7.09
C ALA A 183 -6.64 0.88 -8.51
N ASP A 184 -7.58 1.36 -9.31
CA ASP A 184 -7.34 1.77 -10.70
C ASP A 184 -6.71 3.17 -10.75
N TRP A 185 -5.46 3.27 -10.26
CA TRP A 185 -4.73 4.52 -10.15
C TRP A 185 -4.41 5.12 -11.54
N TYR A 186 -4.79 6.38 -11.73
CA TYR A 186 -4.37 7.15 -12.90
C TYR A 186 -2.87 7.41 -12.83
N SER A 187 -2.39 7.85 -11.65
CA SER A 187 -0.99 8.11 -11.36
C SER A 187 -0.60 7.67 -9.95
N VAL A 188 0.69 7.48 -9.72
CA VAL A 188 1.30 7.29 -8.39
C VAL A 188 2.62 8.05 -8.31
N SER A 189 3.01 8.52 -7.12
CA SER A 189 4.34 9.07 -6.84
C SER A 189 5.04 8.27 -5.75
N SER A 190 6.35 8.06 -5.88
CA SER A 190 7.14 7.41 -4.82
C SER A 190 8.61 7.84 -4.81
N THR A 191 9.13 7.99 -3.61
CA THR A 191 10.55 8.17 -3.25
C THR A 191 11.27 6.84 -3.02
N THR A 192 10.54 5.71 -2.94
CA THR A 192 11.06 4.41 -2.46
C THR A 192 12.21 3.86 -3.33
N TRP A 193 12.34 4.31 -4.57
CA TRP A 193 13.47 3.99 -5.43
C TRP A 193 14.82 4.52 -4.88
N LEU A 194 14.79 5.60 -4.08
CA LEU A 194 15.96 6.20 -3.42
C LEU A 194 16.49 5.39 -2.24
N SER A 195 15.69 4.48 -1.66
CA SER A 195 16.07 3.67 -0.50
C SER A 195 17.31 2.79 -0.73
N ALA A 196 17.68 2.55 -1.99
CA ALA A 196 18.92 1.87 -2.36
C ALA A 196 20.17 2.67 -1.91
N ALA A 197 20.20 4.00 -2.09
CA ALA A 197 21.29 4.85 -1.59
C ALA A 197 21.09 5.25 -0.12
N GLN A 198 19.86 5.55 0.29
CA GLN A 198 19.56 6.10 1.62
C GLN A 198 19.70 5.08 2.75
N HIS A 199 19.33 3.82 2.48
CA HIS A 199 19.28 2.76 3.50
C HIS A 199 20.11 1.53 3.10
N GLY A 200 20.80 1.56 1.94
CA GLY A 200 21.57 0.42 1.44
C GLY A 200 20.71 -0.80 1.10
N GLU A 201 19.44 -0.59 0.75
CA GLU A 201 18.56 -1.65 0.26
C GLU A 201 18.96 -2.07 -1.16
N THR A 202 18.38 -3.16 -1.66
CA THR A 202 18.59 -3.60 -3.05
C THR A 202 17.27 -3.99 -3.69
N PHE A 203 16.91 -3.30 -4.77
CA PHE A 203 15.73 -3.58 -5.57
C PHE A 203 16.16 -4.35 -6.82
N ILE A 204 15.49 -5.46 -7.12
CA ILE A 204 15.84 -6.34 -8.23
C ILE A 204 14.57 -6.82 -8.91
N TRP A 205 14.37 -6.43 -10.17
CA TRP A 205 13.37 -7.03 -11.05
C TRP A 205 13.79 -8.45 -11.46
N THR A 206 12.96 -9.46 -11.15
CA THR A 206 13.26 -10.87 -11.47
C THR A 206 12.55 -11.39 -12.73
N GLY A 207 12.12 -10.51 -13.63
CA GLY A 207 11.35 -10.86 -14.83
C GLY A 207 9.84 -10.99 -14.63
N SER A 208 9.36 -11.05 -13.38
CA SER A 208 7.94 -11.23 -13.03
C SER A 208 7.48 -10.37 -11.85
N GLU A 209 8.38 -10.08 -10.90
CA GLU A 209 8.15 -9.24 -9.74
C GLU A 209 9.42 -8.47 -9.38
N MET A 210 9.27 -7.31 -8.75
CA MET A 210 10.39 -6.59 -8.13
C MET A 210 10.56 -7.03 -6.68
N LYS A 211 11.75 -7.55 -6.36
CA LYS A 211 12.12 -7.93 -4.99
C LYS A 211 12.88 -6.81 -4.32
N ARG A 212 12.43 -6.42 -3.13
CA ARG A 212 13.08 -5.45 -2.25
C ARG A 212 13.81 -6.22 -1.14
N TYR A 213 15.14 -6.06 -1.08
CA TYR A 213 16.00 -6.68 -0.08
C TYR A 213 16.48 -5.64 0.93
N PRO A 214 16.12 -5.76 2.23
CA PRO A 214 16.68 -4.93 3.28
C PRO A 214 18.20 -5.04 3.39
N THR A 215 18.85 -4.01 3.94
CA THR A 215 20.31 -3.88 4.09
C THR A 215 20.99 -5.14 4.62
N ARG A 216 20.39 -5.81 5.62
CA ARG A 216 20.89 -7.06 6.23
C ARG A 216 21.03 -8.25 5.27
N TYR A 217 20.33 -8.22 4.12
CA TYR A 217 20.36 -9.28 3.11
C TYR A 217 20.97 -8.83 1.76
N LYS A 218 21.44 -7.58 1.64
CA LYS A 218 21.92 -7.02 0.36
C LYS A 218 23.03 -7.84 -0.30
N ALA A 219 24.02 -8.30 0.48
CA ALA A 219 25.12 -9.11 -0.03
C ALA A 219 24.65 -10.48 -0.58
N GLN A 220 23.70 -11.12 0.11
CA GLN A 220 23.09 -12.36 -0.36
C GLN A 220 22.27 -12.13 -1.65
N ALA A 221 21.52 -11.03 -1.71
CA ALA A 221 20.70 -10.67 -2.86
C ALA A 221 21.57 -10.38 -4.10
N ARG A 222 22.58 -9.52 -3.98
CA ARG A 222 23.53 -9.18 -5.05
C ARG A 222 24.22 -10.42 -5.60
N LYS A 223 24.71 -11.30 -4.72
CA LYS A 223 25.32 -12.59 -5.11
C LYS A 223 24.32 -13.53 -5.79
N ARG A 224 23.09 -13.67 -5.26
CA ARG A 224 22.02 -14.52 -5.83
C ARG A 224 21.64 -14.10 -7.24
N HIS A 225 21.60 -12.79 -7.51
CA HIS A 225 21.12 -12.22 -8.76
C HIS A 225 22.24 -11.70 -9.67
N ARG A 226 23.51 -12.00 -9.36
CA ARG A 226 24.70 -11.52 -10.11
C ARG A 226 24.57 -11.68 -11.62
N THR A 227 24.14 -12.84 -12.09
CA THR A 227 23.94 -13.13 -13.52
C THR A 227 22.86 -12.26 -14.16
N LEU A 228 21.77 -11.98 -13.44
CA LEU A 228 20.69 -11.11 -13.91
C LEU A 228 21.14 -9.64 -13.95
N VAL A 229 21.77 -9.16 -12.87
CA VAL A 229 22.28 -7.78 -12.76
C VAL A 229 23.32 -7.49 -13.86
N THR A 230 24.29 -8.39 -14.03
CA THR A 230 25.30 -8.28 -15.10
C THR A 230 24.66 -8.40 -16.49
N GLY A 231 23.70 -9.33 -16.66
CA GLY A 231 22.99 -9.52 -17.93
C GLY A 231 22.09 -8.34 -18.33
N ALA A 232 21.63 -7.56 -17.37
CA ALA A 232 20.91 -6.31 -17.58
C ALA A 232 21.83 -5.09 -17.83
N GLY A 233 23.16 -5.29 -17.84
CA GLY A 233 24.14 -4.25 -18.17
C GLY A 233 24.67 -3.43 -16.98
N PHE A 234 24.39 -3.82 -15.74
CA PHE A 234 24.89 -3.13 -14.55
C PHE A 234 26.28 -3.63 -14.11
N ASP A 235 27.07 -2.71 -13.56
CA ASP A 235 28.37 -2.98 -12.96
C ASP A 235 28.20 -3.65 -11.58
N ILE A 236 28.21 -4.99 -11.59
CA ILE A 236 28.02 -5.79 -10.37
C ILE A 236 29.10 -5.54 -9.32
N ASP A 237 30.33 -5.21 -9.71
CA ASP A 237 31.42 -5.02 -8.76
C ASP A 237 31.27 -3.68 -8.02
N LYS A 238 30.78 -2.62 -8.71
CA LYS A 238 30.30 -1.38 -8.04
C LYS A 238 29.10 -1.62 -7.13
N ILE A 239 28.13 -2.43 -7.58
CA ILE A 239 26.95 -2.74 -6.77
C ILE A 239 27.34 -3.49 -5.50
N GLU A 240 28.23 -4.49 -5.59
CA GLU A 240 28.77 -5.22 -4.44
C GLU A 240 29.61 -4.30 -3.52
N ALA A 241 30.32 -3.31 -4.08
CA ALA A 241 31.06 -2.27 -3.35
C ALA A 241 30.19 -1.14 -2.77
N ASP A 242 28.85 -1.24 -2.80
CA ASP A 242 27.92 -0.22 -2.30
C ASP A 242 27.99 1.15 -3.01
N ASP A 243 28.38 1.20 -4.30
CA ASP A 243 28.32 2.45 -5.07
C ASP A 243 26.88 2.98 -5.13
N ALA A 244 26.66 4.19 -4.59
CA ALA A 244 25.33 4.76 -4.46
C ALA A 244 24.67 5.03 -5.83
N THR A 245 25.45 5.38 -6.85
CA THR A 245 24.94 5.70 -8.18
C THR A 245 24.47 4.42 -8.88
N GLU A 246 25.30 3.39 -8.93
CA GLU A 246 24.98 2.13 -9.61
C GLU A 246 23.84 1.37 -8.88
N ASN A 247 23.78 1.44 -7.55
CA ASN A 247 22.65 0.91 -6.79
C ASN A 247 21.34 1.68 -7.07
N LEU A 248 21.38 3.01 -7.24
CA LEU A 248 20.20 3.80 -7.65
C LEU A 248 19.78 3.51 -9.09
N ARG A 249 20.73 3.32 -10.03
CA ARG A 249 20.46 2.93 -11.42
C ARG A 249 19.73 1.58 -11.47
N LEU A 250 20.24 0.56 -10.77
CA LEU A 250 19.58 -0.74 -10.65
C LEU A 250 18.18 -0.64 -10.02
N SER A 251 18.02 0.24 -9.01
CA SER A 251 16.73 0.50 -8.36
C SER A 251 15.72 1.12 -9.31
N LEU A 252 16.09 2.21 -9.99
CA LEU A 252 15.26 2.91 -10.97
C LEU A 252 14.82 1.99 -12.10
N TRP A 253 15.76 1.23 -12.68
CA TRP A 253 15.46 0.21 -13.69
C TRP A 253 14.48 -0.85 -13.17
N SER A 254 14.71 -1.39 -11.96
CA SER A 254 13.83 -2.40 -11.38
C SER A 254 12.39 -1.90 -11.19
N TRP A 255 12.24 -0.63 -10.81
CA TRP A 255 10.94 0.05 -10.74
C TRP A 255 10.32 0.27 -12.13
N GLN A 256 11.08 0.74 -13.12
CA GLN A 256 10.61 0.91 -14.50
C GLN A 256 10.08 -0.42 -15.08
N GLN A 257 10.81 -1.52 -14.88
CA GLN A 257 10.37 -2.87 -15.29
C GLN A 257 9.07 -3.31 -14.59
N GLN A 258 8.96 -3.05 -13.27
CA GLN A 258 7.75 -3.34 -12.51
C GLN A 258 6.53 -2.58 -13.03
N ILE A 259 6.69 -1.28 -13.37
CA ILE A 259 5.61 -0.45 -13.91
C ILE A 259 5.24 -0.84 -15.35
N ALA A 260 6.22 -1.22 -16.17
CA ALA A 260 5.97 -1.76 -17.51
C ALA A 260 5.16 -3.06 -17.44
N HIS A 261 5.54 -3.99 -16.56
CA HIS A 261 4.81 -5.25 -16.35
C HIS A 261 3.37 -5.04 -15.86
N ILE A 262 3.17 -4.08 -14.94
CA ILE A 262 1.82 -3.70 -14.49
C ILE A 262 1.01 -3.14 -15.66
N SER A 263 1.56 -2.19 -16.42
CA SER A 263 0.85 -1.55 -17.54
C SER A 263 0.45 -2.56 -18.62
N GLN A 264 1.33 -3.50 -18.96
CA GLN A 264 1.05 -4.61 -19.88
C GLN A 264 -0.09 -5.51 -19.38
N ARG A 265 -0.11 -5.87 -18.08
CA ARG A 265 -1.19 -6.70 -17.50
C ARG A 265 -2.56 -6.00 -17.50
N HIS A 266 -2.59 -4.68 -17.38
CA HIS A 266 -3.82 -3.89 -17.38
C HIS A 266 -4.27 -3.43 -18.77
N GLY A 267 -3.65 -3.93 -19.85
CA GLY A 267 -4.09 -3.69 -21.23
C GLY A 267 -3.70 -2.33 -21.83
N ASN A 268 -3.05 -1.45 -21.06
CA ASN A 268 -2.48 -0.21 -21.59
C ASN A 268 -1.13 -0.51 -22.24
N GLY A 269 -1.18 -0.81 -23.55
CA GLY A 269 0.00 -1.06 -24.36
C GLY A 269 0.94 0.14 -24.39
N VAL A 270 2.07 0.03 -23.70
CA VAL A 270 3.25 0.87 -23.93
C VAL A 270 4.08 0.20 -25.01
N THR A 271 4.50 0.97 -26.01
CA THR A 271 5.34 0.51 -27.12
C THR A 271 6.58 -0.21 -26.59
N PRO A 272 6.87 -1.45 -27.00
CA PRO A 272 8.04 -2.16 -26.51
C PRO A 272 9.31 -1.53 -27.09
N THR A 273 10.20 -1.06 -26.20
CA THR A 273 11.62 -0.88 -26.52
C THR A 273 12.15 -2.20 -27.05
N THR A 274 12.95 -2.16 -28.12
CA THR A 274 13.31 -3.34 -28.91
C THR A 274 14.15 -4.34 -28.10
N GLU A 275 13.52 -5.39 -27.56
CA GLU A 275 14.25 -6.52 -26.98
C GLU A 275 15.04 -7.27 -28.06
N THR A 276 16.38 -7.29 -27.93
CA THR A 276 17.23 -8.25 -28.63
C THR A 276 16.86 -9.67 -28.21
N ALA A 277 16.30 -10.45 -29.14
CA ALA A 277 15.78 -11.77 -28.87
C ALA A 277 16.84 -12.74 -28.34
N THR A 278 16.61 -13.32 -27.17
CA THR A 278 17.29 -14.54 -26.73
C THR A 278 16.68 -15.77 -27.42
N PRO A 279 17.46 -16.82 -27.73
CA PRO A 279 16.94 -17.97 -28.49
C PRO A 279 15.93 -18.77 -27.66
N ARG A 280 14.68 -18.83 -28.12
CA ARG A 280 13.68 -19.74 -27.56
C ARG A 280 13.90 -21.16 -28.05
N ASN A 281 13.91 -22.12 -27.13
CA ASN A 281 13.75 -23.54 -27.47
C ASN A 281 12.41 -23.74 -28.18
N GLY A 282 12.43 -24.40 -29.33
CA GLY A 282 11.26 -24.57 -30.17
C GLY A 282 10.47 -25.84 -29.84
N GLU A 283 9.19 -25.69 -29.52
CA GLU A 283 8.23 -26.81 -29.56
C GLU A 283 7.01 -26.48 -30.45
N LYS A 284 6.95 -27.28 -31.52
CA LYS A 284 5.85 -27.64 -32.43
C LYS A 284 4.55 -26.82 -32.46
N HIS A 285 4.37 -26.22 -33.64
CA HIS A 285 3.15 -25.73 -34.30
C HIS A 285 1.89 -26.61 -34.13
N LEU A 286 0.73 -25.99 -33.85
CA LEU A 286 -0.59 -26.59 -34.07
C LEU A 286 -1.68 -25.53 -34.35
N ALA A 287 -2.27 -25.65 -35.55
CA ALA A 287 -3.54 -25.11 -36.07
C ALA A 287 -4.02 -23.69 -35.68
N SER A 288 -4.14 -22.83 -36.69
CA SER A 288 -4.95 -21.61 -36.67
C SER A 288 -6.45 -21.90 -36.56
N VAL A 289 -7.14 -21.24 -35.64
CA VAL A 289 -8.62 -21.14 -35.65
C VAL A 289 -9.01 -19.68 -35.90
N THR A 290 -9.57 -19.43 -37.08
CA THR A 290 -10.12 -18.13 -37.46
C THR A 290 -11.45 -17.92 -36.74
N ALA A 291 -11.54 -16.91 -35.87
CA ALA A 291 -12.80 -16.47 -35.27
C ALA A 291 -13.12 -15.04 -35.74
N ILE A 292 -14.30 -14.89 -36.36
CA ILE A 292 -14.75 -13.65 -36.98
C ILE A 292 -15.27 -12.70 -35.89
N HIS A 293 -14.83 -11.44 -35.92
CA HIS A 293 -15.45 -10.40 -35.10
C HIS A 293 -16.87 -10.11 -35.62
N GLN A 294 -17.88 -10.42 -34.80
CA GLN A 294 -19.20 -9.80 -34.91
C GLN A 294 -19.30 -8.68 -33.87
N GLU A 295 -19.45 -7.44 -34.33
CA GLU A 295 -19.93 -6.36 -33.50
C GLU A 295 -21.40 -6.61 -33.15
N ALA A 296 -21.69 -6.77 -31.86
CA ALA A 296 -23.05 -6.92 -31.36
C ALA A 296 -23.22 -6.04 -30.11
N GLY A 297 -23.59 -4.77 -30.34
CA GLY A 297 -24.05 -3.89 -29.28
C GLY A 297 -25.19 -4.57 -28.50
N ASN A 298 -25.03 -4.66 -27.19
CA ASN A 298 -26.05 -5.19 -26.27
C ASN A 298 -26.22 -4.21 -25.11
N GLU A 299 -26.99 -3.15 -25.36
CA GLU A 299 -27.74 -2.50 -24.29
C GLU A 299 -28.75 -3.53 -23.74
N ARG A 300 -28.31 -4.30 -22.74
CA ARG A 300 -29.22 -5.12 -21.94
C ARG A 300 -29.36 -4.45 -20.59
N ALA A 301 -30.51 -3.80 -20.40
CA ALA A 301 -30.96 -3.41 -19.08
C ALA A 301 -30.85 -4.62 -18.14
N THR A 302 -30.14 -4.45 -17.02
CA THR A 302 -29.98 -5.48 -16.00
C THR A 302 -31.36 -5.94 -15.56
N GLN A 303 -31.71 -7.21 -15.82
CA GLN A 303 -32.97 -7.76 -15.35
C GLN A 303 -33.00 -7.69 -13.82
N ALA A 304 -34.15 -7.31 -13.25
CA ALA A 304 -34.34 -7.33 -11.81
C ALA A 304 -34.09 -8.76 -11.28
N PRO A 305 -33.32 -8.95 -10.19
CA PRO A 305 -32.94 -10.27 -9.71
C PRO A 305 -34.16 -11.19 -9.45
N SER A 306 -34.11 -12.42 -9.96
CA SER A 306 -35.16 -13.41 -9.67
C SER A 306 -35.03 -13.92 -8.24
N GLU A 307 -36.13 -13.93 -7.48
CA GLU A 307 -36.12 -14.32 -6.07
C GLU A 307 -35.87 -15.83 -5.89
N ARG A 308 -34.66 -16.20 -5.43
CA ARG A 308 -34.30 -17.58 -5.09
C ARG A 308 -34.50 -17.85 -3.60
N VAL A 309 -34.89 -19.08 -3.25
CA VAL A 309 -35.08 -19.52 -1.85
C VAL A 309 -33.73 -19.52 -1.10
N LYS A 310 -33.48 -18.47 -0.33
CA LYS A 310 -32.32 -18.35 0.56
C LYS A 310 -32.50 -19.26 1.79
N LYS A 311 -31.40 -19.82 2.30
CA LYS A 311 -31.32 -20.52 3.60
C LYS A 311 -30.30 -19.79 4.50
N LEU A 312 -30.47 -19.90 5.82
CA LEU A 312 -29.87 -18.99 6.80
C LEU A 312 -28.38 -19.24 7.10
N LEU A 313 -27.59 -18.16 7.05
CA LEU A 313 -26.78 -17.77 8.22
C LEU A 313 -27.57 -16.77 9.08
N PRO A 314 -27.74 -16.98 10.40
CA PRO A 314 -28.54 -16.09 11.24
C PRO A 314 -27.74 -15.24 12.24
N GLY A 315 -28.36 -14.12 12.66
CA GLY A 315 -27.94 -13.41 13.84
C GLY A 315 -28.31 -11.93 14.04
N ILE A 316 -27.29 -11.09 14.32
CA ILE A 316 -27.34 -10.03 15.36
C ILE A 316 -28.48 -9.02 15.27
N ALA A 317 -29.57 -9.42 15.89
CA ALA A 317 -30.10 -8.66 17.00
C ALA A 317 -29.38 -9.04 18.31
N THR A 318 -29.42 -8.12 19.27
CA THR A 318 -29.11 -8.41 20.67
C THR A 318 -30.39 -8.87 21.35
N GLU A 319 -30.45 -10.12 21.83
CA GLU A 319 -31.59 -10.63 22.61
C GLU A 319 -31.16 -10.93 24.06
N GLU A 320 -32.07 -10.64 24.99
CA GLU A 320 -31.93 -10.95 26.41
C GLU A 320 -32.30 -12.41 26.67
N PHE A 321 -31.34 -13.20 27.15
CA PHE A 321 -31.59 -14.59 27.51
C PHE A 321 -31.48 -14.79 29.02
N THR A 322 -32.59 -15.18 29.64
CA THR A 322 -32.73 -15.36 31.08
C THR A 322 -32.60 -16.84 31.43
N HIS A 323 -31.42 -17.26 31.89
CA HIS A 323 -31.18 -18.66 32.27
C HIS A 323 -31.33 -18.87 33.79
N ARG A 324 -32.05 -19.93 34.18
CA ARG A 324 -32.14 -20.41 35.56
C ARG A 324 -31.13 -21.52 35.78
N TYR A 325 -30.18 -21.32 36.69
CA TYR A 325 -29.22 -22.34 37.09
C TYR A 325 -29.32 -22.58 38.59
N THR A 326 -29.01 -23.80 39.01
CA THR A 326 -28.81 -24.11 40.43
C THR A 326 -27.37 -23.78 40.77
N ASP A 327 -27.17 -22.94 41.78
CA ASP A 327 -25.86 -22.56 42.27
C ASP A 327 -25.14 -23.80 42.83
N PRO A 328 -23.97 -24.21 42.29
CA PRO A 328 -23.33 -25.47 42.69
C PRO A 328 -22.81 -25.45 44.13
N ASP A 329 -22.54 -24.27 44.70
CA ASP A 329 -22.01 -24.12 46.06
C ASP A 329 -23.12 -23.98 47.12
N THR A 330 -24.31 -23.49 46.74
CA THR A 330 -25.43 -23.25 47.69
C THR A 330 -26.71 -24.04 47.42
N GLY A 331 -26.82 -24.73 46.28
CA GLY A 331 -27.99 -25.55 45.92
C GLY A 331 -29.26 -24.76 45.55
N GLU A 332 -29.21 -23.42 45.56
CA GLU A 332 -30.38 -22.57 45.27
C GLU A 332 -30.55 -22.29 43.77
N ARG A 333 -31.80 -22.22 43.31
CA ARG A 333 -32.13 -21.85 41.92
C ARG A 333 -32.06 -20.35 41.73
N LYS A 334 -30.96 -19.86 41.15
CA LYS A 334 -30.77 -18.45 40.79
C LYS A 334 -31.07 -18.22 39.30
N THR A 335 -31.37 -16.97 38.96
CA THR A 335 -31.69 -16.56 37.58
C THR A 335 -30.71 -15.49 37.15
N ARG A 336 -30.08 -15.64 35.97
CA ARG A 336 -29.14 -14.67 35.39
C ARG A 336 -29.60 -14.29 33.99
N THR A 337 -29.67 -12.99 33.73
CA THR A 337 -29.94 -12.43 32.40
C THR A 337 -28.60 -12.17 31.71
N GLU A 338 -28.48 -12.61 30.44
CA GLU A 338 -27.30 -12.39 29.61
C GLU A 338 -27.72 -11.82 28.25
N HIS A 339 -27.04 -10.77 27.78
CA HIS A 339 -27.24 -10.21 26.46
C HIS A 339 -26.40 -10.99 25.44
N ARG A 340 -27.00 -11.47 24.34
CA ARG A 340 -26.34 -12.31 23.32
C ARG A 340 -26.16 -11.60 21.98
N ILE A 341 -25.05 -11.88 21.30
CA ILE A 341 -24.65 -11.36 19.98
C ILE A 341 -24.60 -12.52 18.96
N ASN A 342 -24.83 -12.25 17.67
CA ASN A 342 -24.76 -13.20 16.55
C ASN A 342 -24.23 -12.50 15.26
N ALA A 343 -24.63 -12.86 14.01
CA ALA A 343 -24.31 -12.12 12.76
C ALA A 343 -25.48 -11.97 11.72
N VAL A 344 -25.96 -10.73 11.46
CA VAL A 344 -26.84 -10.22 10.36
C VAL A 344 -26.39 -8.75 10.13
N ASP A 345 -26.31 -8.17 8.94
CA ASP A 345 -26.98 -8.46 7.65
C ASP A 345 -26.02 -8.96 6.54
N PRO A 346 -26.47 -9.80 5.57
CA PRO A 346 -25.58 -10.48 4.63
C PRO A 346 -25.69 -9.93 3.19
N ASN A 347 -24.91 -8.89 2.86
CA ASN A 347 -24.76 -8.41 1.48
C ASN A 347 -23.42 -7.66 1.27
N VAL A 348 -22.32 -8.32 0.83
CA VAL A 348 -21.35 -7.86 -0.21
C VAL A 348 -20.43 -9.04 -0.59
N ARG A 349 -20.96 -10.10 -1.21
CA ARG A 349 -20.15 -11.08 -1.96
C ARG A 349 -20.88 -11.49 -3.22
N VAL A 350 -21.00 -10.56 -4.17
CA VAL A 350 -21.41 -10.85 -5.53
C VAL A 350 -20.28 -11.62 -6.23
N CYS A 351 -20.62 -12.67 -6.97
CA CYS A 351 -19.67 -13.52 -7.68
C CYS A 351 -18.71 -12.72 -8.58
N ASP A 352 -19.19 -11.69 -9.27
CA ASP A 352 -18.39 -10.79 -10.12
C ASP A 352 -17.23 -10.11 -9.37
N GLY A 353 -17.41 -9.84 -8.07
CA GLY A 353 -16.39 -9.22 -7.21
C GLY A 353 -15.50 -10.23 -6.47
N CYS A 354 -15.69 -11.53 -6.69
CA CYS A 354 -14.94 -12.57 -5.98
C CYS A 354 -13.58 -12.83 -6.64
N PHE A 355 -12.49 -12.86 -5.85
CA PHE A 355 -11.16 -13.27 -6.32
C PHE A 355 -11.16 -14.65 -7.01
N LEU A 356 -12.06 -15.54 -6.58
CA LEU A 356 -12.20 -16.87 -7.17
C LEU A 356 -13.11 -16.92 -8.40
N ALA A 357 -13.69 -15.81 -8.87
CA ALA A 357 -14.68 -15.77 -9.96
C ALA A 357 -14.33 -16.68 -11.17
N LYS A 358 -13.10 -16.55 -11.69
CA LYS A 358 -12.61 -17.32 -12.85
C LYS A 358 -12.34 -18.80 -12.59
N LYS A 359 -12.45 -19.28 -11.35
CA LYS A 359 -12.11 -20.64 -10.90
C LYS A 359 -13.15 -21.24 -9.94
N CYS A 360 -14.23 -20.52 -9.63
CA CYS A 360 -15.26 -20.93 -8.70
C CYS A 360 -16.23 -21.90 -9.41
N PRO A 361 -16.42 -23.15 -8.93
CA PRO A 361 -17.31 -24.12 -9.57
C PRO A 361 -18.76 -23.61 -9.67
N GLU A 362 -19.17 -22.80 -8.70
CA GLU A 362 -20.52 -22.27 -8.54
C GLU A 362 -20.59 -20.76 -8.86
N TYR A 363 -19.77 -20.29 -9.81
CA TYR A 363 -19.83 -18.91 -10.28
C TYR A 363 -21.13 -18.63 -11.06
N SER A 364 -21.86 -17.59 -10.69
CA SER A 364 -22.98 -17.07 -11.48
C SER A 364 -22.89 -15.53 -11.55
N PRO A 365 -22.86 -14.90 -12.74
CA PRO A 365 -22.75 -13.45 -12.87
C PRO A 365 -23.88 -12.71 -12.15
N GLY A 366 -23.58 -11.57 -11.51
CA GLY A 366 -24.54 -10.74 -10.77
C GLY A 366 -25.09 -11.35 -9.46
N GLU A 367 -24.86 -12.62 -9.20
CA GLU A 367 -25.45 -13.36 -8.07
C GLU A 367 -24.59 -13.32 -6.81
N SER A 368 -25.22 -13.51 -5.64
CA SER A 368 -24.52 -13.69 -4.37
C SER A 368 -23.85 -15.07 -4.27
N CYS A 369 -22.66 -15.12 -3.67
CA CYS A 369 -21.88 -16.34 -3.40
C CYS A 369 -22.73 -17.45 -2.75
N VAL A 370 -22.75 -18.64 -3.36
CA VAL A 370 -23.54 -19.79 -2.87
C VAL A 370 -22.91 -20.50 -1.66
N TYR A 371 -21.59 -20.35 -1.46
CA TYR A 371 -20.87 -21.04 -0.40
C TYR A 371 -21.05 -20.34 0.96
N GLU A 372 -21.53 -21.12 1.92
CA GLU A 372 -21.73 -20.73 3.33
C GLU A 372 -20.60 -21.30 4.20
N MET A 373 -20.15 -20.58 5.24
CA MET A 373 -19.11 -21.05 6.19
C MET A 373 -19.65 -21.13 7.63
N PRO A 374 -20.40 -22.19 8.00
CA PRO A 374 -21.08 -22.28 9.30
C PRO A 374 -20.19 -22.83 10.43
N VAL A 375 -19.09 -22.14 10.76
CA VAL A 375 -18.26 -22.52 11.93
C VAL A 375 -18.90 -21.96 13.21
N LYS A 376 -19.35 -22.83 14.11
CA LYS A 376 -19.92 -22.48 15.42
C LYS A 376 -19.14 -23.18 16.54
N VAL A 377 -18.31 -22.44 17.25
CA VAL A 377 -17.59 -22.95 18.42
C VAL A 377 -18.34 -22.57 19.70
N LYS A 378 -18.74 -23.58 20.48
CA LYS A 378 -19.54 -23.40 21.70
C LYS A 378 -19.02 -24.16 22.93
N THR A 379 -18.12 -25.13 22.75
CA THR A 379 -17.54 -25.92 23.85
C THR A 379 -16.01 -25.98 23.74
N LYS A 380 -15.32 -26.40 24.82
CA LYS A 380 -13.86 -26.56 24.84
C LYS A 380 -13.41 -27.56 23.78
N GLU A 381 -14.14 -28.65 23.62
CA GLU A 381 -13.89 -29.73 22.67
C GLU A 381 -14.05 -29.25 21.23
N GLN A 382 -15.04 -28.39 20.96
CA GLN A 382 -15.20 -27.76 19.64
C GLN A 382 -14.09 -26.75 19.33
N TYR A 383 -13.57 -26.05 20.34
CA TYR A 383 -12.43 -25.15 20.17
C TYR A 383 -11.13 -25.93 19.91
N ILE A 384 -10.91 -27.03 20.64
CA ILE A 384 -9.80 -27.96 20.40
C ILE A 384 -9.90 -28.58 19.00
N ALA A 385 -11.09 -29.04 18.57
CA ALA A 385 -11.29 -29.58 17.22
C ALA A 385 -11.04 -28.54 16.10
N LEU A 386 -11.37 -27.27 16.34
CA LEU A 386 -11.00 -26.17 15.43
C LEU A 386 -9.49 -25.94 15.40
N LEU A 387 -8.82 -25.93 16.56
CA LEU A 387 -7.36 -25.84 16.64
C LEU A 387 -6.69 -27.03 15.94
N ASP A 388 -7.18 -28.26 16.11
CA ASP A 388 -6.68 -29.44 15.41
C ASP A 388 -6.83 -29.33 13.89
N SER A 389 -7.94 -28.75 13.43
CA SER A 389 -8.15 -28.45 12.01
C SER A 389 -7.15 -27.40 11.50
N LEU A 390 -6.89 -26.35 12.27
CA LEU A 390 -5.90 -25.30 11.95
C LEU A 390 -4.46 -25.83 11.96
N ILE A 391 -4.10 -26.63 12.96
CA ILE A 391 -2.81 -27.32 13.06
C ILE A 391 -2.63 -28.25 11.86
N THR A 392 -3.65 -29.02 11.49
CA THR A 392 -3.61 -29.93 10.34
C THR A 392 -3.40 -29.18 9.02
N MET A 393 -4.18 -28.12 8.77
CA MET A 393 -4.01 -27.30 7.56
C MET A 393 -2.62 -26.63 7.52
N GLN A 394 -2.15 -26.10 8.65
CA GLN A 394 -0.84 -25.46 8.73
C GLN A 394 0.31 -26.46 8.57
N ALA A 395 0.19 -27.67 9.10
CA ALA A 395 1.15 -28.76 8.91
C ALA A 395 1.22 -29.17 7.43
N MET A 396 0.09 -29.31 6.74
CA MET A 396 0.06 -29.58 5.29
C MET A 396 0.76 -28.48 4.47
N ARG A 397 0.60 -27.21 4.85
CA ARG A 397 1.33 -26.09 4.22
C ARG A 397 2.84 -26.23 4.45
N VAL A 398 3.27 -26.45 5.69
CA VAL A 398 4.69 -26.64 6.04
C VAL A 398 5.30 -27.84 5.30
N PHE A 399 4.63 -28.99 5.25
CA PHE A 399 5.12 -30.16 4.50
C PHE A 399 5.18 -29.91 2.99
N SER A 400 4.21 -29.20 2.41
CA SER A 400 4.25 -28.84 0.99
C SER A 400 5.40 -27.88 0.65
N MET A 401 5.69 -26.91 1.52
CA MET A 401 6.82 -25.99 1.33
C MET A 401 8.16 -26.69 1.55
N ARG A 402 8.28 -27.57 2.55
CA ARG A 402 9.46 -28.42 2.74
C ARG A 402 9.72 -29.30 1.52
N MET A 403 8.68 -29.89 0.94
CA MET A 403 8.82 -30.70 -0.28
C MET A 403 9.29 -29.85 -1.47
N SER A 404 8.83 -28.61 -1.60
CA SER A 404 9.37 -27.66 -2.60
C SER A 404 10.85 -27.36 -2.33
N GLU A 405 11.21 -27.08 -1.08
CA GLU A 405 12.59 -26.82 -0.66
C GLU A 405 13.53 -27.98 -1.00
N GLU A 406 13.12 -29.23 -0.71
CA GLU A 406 13.88 -30.43 -1.05
C GLU A 406 14.03 -30.63 -2.57
N VAL A 407 12.99 -30.35 -3.36
CA VAL A 407 13.01 -30.44 -4.83
C VAL A 407 13.85 -29.32 -5.46
N GLU A 408 13.87 -28.13 -4.85
CA GLU A 408 14.63 -26.95 -5.31
C GLU A 408 16.10 -26.93 -4.84
N GLY A 409 16.56 -28.03 -4.21
CA GLY A 409 17.97 -28.23 -3.87
C GLY A 409 18.34 -28.10 -2.39
N GLY A 410 17.36 -28.06 -1.48
CA GLY A 410 17.55 -28.15 -0.03
C GLY A 410 18.07 -26.87 0.65
N TYR A 411 17.88 -25.70 0.02
CA TYR A 411 18.27 -24.41 0.61
C TYR A 411 17.14 -23.83 1.46
N ALA A 412 17.39 -23.64 2.76
CA ALA A 412 16.42 -23.13 3.73
C ALA A 412 15.67 -21.86 3.25
N ASP A 413 14.35 -21.97 3.07
CA ASP A 413 13.45 -20.86 2.76
C ASP A 413 13.02 -20.14 4.06
N PRO A 414 13.26 -18.82 4.19
CA PRO A 414 12.70 -18.01 5.27
C PRO A 414 11.16 -18.10 5.38
N ASN A 415 10.44 -18.35 4.27
CA ASN A 415 8.99 -18.54 4.30
C ASN A 415 8.62 -19.86 4.97
N LEU A 416 9.29 -20.97 4.64
CA LEU A 416 9.10 -22.25 5.33
C LEU A 416 9.37 -22.10 6.83
N SER A 417 10.47 -21.45 7.19
CA SER A 417 10.84 -21.17 8.59
C SER A 417 9.74 -20.40 9.34
N GLY A 418 9.20 -19.32 8.74
CA GLY A 418 8.11 -18.55 9.34
C GLY A 418 6.78 -19.31 9.44
N GLU A 419 6.55 -20.29 8.56
CA GLU A 419 5.34 -21.14 8.59
C GLU A 419 5.48 -22.30 9.60
N MET A 420 6.71 -22.78 9.84
CA MET A 420 7.05 -23.67 10.96
C MET A 420 6.85 -22.96 12.31
N ASP A 421 7.27 -21.70 12.45
CA ASP A 421 7.02 -20.90 13.66
C ASP A 421 5.52 -20.71 13.96
N ARG A 422 4.70 -20.53 12.91
CA ARG A 422 3.23 -20.44 13.05
C ARG A 422 2.62 -21.77 13.46
N LEU A 423 3.11 -22.90 12.91
CA LEU A 423 2.69 -24.23 13.33
C LEU A 423 3.01 -24.48 14.81
N ALA A 424 4.24 -24.15 15.24
CA ALA A 424 4.67 -24.27 16.63
C ALA A 424 3.79 -23.43 17.58
N LYS A 425 3.39 -22.22 17.17
CA LYS A 425 2.47 -21.36 17.94
C LYS A 425 1.07 -21.98 18.09
N TYR A 426 0.51 -22.60 17.05
CA TYR A 426 -0.78 -23.29 17.15
C TYR A 426 -0.70 -24.55 18.04
N VAL A 427 0.36 -25.34 17.92
CA VAL A 427 0.59 -26.52 18.78
C VAL A 427 0.73 -26.10 20.25
N LYS A 428 1.51 -25.04 20.53
CA LYS A 428 1.63 -24.49 21.88
C LYS A 428 0.28 -24.00 22.42
N LEU A 429 -0.48 -23.23 21.64
CA LEU A 429 -1.80 -22.73 22.04
C LEU A 429 -2.75 -23.87 22.41
N LYS A 430 -2.72 -25.00 21.69
CA LYS A 430 -3.49 -26.19 22.06
C LYS A 430 -3.04 -26.76 23.41
N ALA A 431 -1.73 -26.96 23.59
CA ALA A 431 -1.17 -27.51 24.83
C ALA A 431 -1.52 -26.64 26.05
N ASP A 432 -1.32 -25.32 25.96
CA ASP A 432 -1.64 -24.35 27.01
C ASP A 432 -3.14 -24.43 27.44
N ILE A 433 -4.05 -24.72 26.49
CA ILE A 433 -5.50 -24.85 26.75
C ILE A 433 -5.90 -26.22 27.33
N GLU A 434 -5.18 -27.27 26.96
CA GLU A 434 -5.36 -28.61 27.53
C GLU A 434 -4.90 -28.62 29.00
N GLU A 435 -3.76 -28.00 29.30
CA GLU A 435 -3.19 -27.88 30.65
C GLU A 435 -4.01 -26.96 31.58
N ALA A 436 -4.43 -25.78 31.13
CA ALA A 436 -4.92 -24.70 32.01
C ALA A 436 -6.38 -24.79 32.52
N GLY A 437 -7.05 -25.96 32.45
CA GLY A 437 -8.33 -26.18 33.17
C GLY A 437 -9.44 -25.13 32.91
N PHE A 438 -9.71 -24.83 31.63
CA PHE A 438 -10.59 -23.76 31.11
C PHE A 438 -11.73 -23.27 32.04
N THR A 439 -11.50 -22.14 32.72
CA THR A 439 -12.52 -21.36 33.45
C THR A 439 -12.58 -19.93 32.92
N PHE A 440 -13.76 -19.50 32.46
CA PHE A 440 -13.95 -18.18 31.86
C PHE A 440 -14.55 -17.22 32.89
N SER A 441 -13.71 -16.50 33.63
CA SER A 441 -14.16 -15.40 34.51
C SER A 441 -13.55 -14.08 34.05
N MET A 442 -14.41 -13.16 33.60
CA MET A 442 -14.02 -11.83 33.16
C MET A 442 -14.61 -10.80 34.14
N LYS A 443 -13.92 -10.57 35.26
CA LYS A 443 -14.24 -9.45 36.15
C LYS A 443 -13.76 -8.15 35.50
N MET A 444 -14.69 -7.22 35.31
CA MET A 444 -14.45 -5.88 34.78
C MET A 444 -14.68 -4.88 35.91
N GLU A 445 -13.61 -4.43 36.57
CA GLU A 445 -13.67 -3.34 37.55
C GLU A 445 -13.28 -2.02 36.92
N GLY A 446 -14.11 -1.00 37.13
CA GLY A 446 -13.98 0.31 36.52
C GLY A 446 -13.27 1.33 37.42
N ARG A 447 -12.30 2.04 36.84
CA ARG A 447 -11.77 3.36 37.26
C ARG A 447 -11.47 3.61 38.75
N GLY A 448 -10.18 3.73 39.05
CA GLY A 448 -9.67 4.83 39.87
C GLY A 448 -8.76 4.42 41.03
N GLY A 449 -7.65 5.17 41.18
CA GLY A 449 -6.77 5.08 42.36
C GLY A 449 -5.45 4.35 42.11
N GLN A 450 -4.38 4.87 42.73
CA GLN A 450 -3.05 4.25 42.75
C GLN A 450 -3.05 3.02 43.65
N GLY A 451 -2.39 1.92 43.24
CA GLY A 451 -2.25 0.74 44.10
C GLY A 451 -1.61 -0.44 43.39
N THR A 452 -0.36 -0.73 43.72
CA THR A 452 0.45 -1.89 43.27
C THR A 452 -0.29 -3.24 43.31
N GLY A 453 -0.45 -3.90 42.16
CA GLY A 453 -0.95 -5.28 42.06
C GLY A 453 -0.86 -5.81 40.62
N ASN A 454 -0.04 -6.82 40.37
CA ASN A 454 0.37 -7.22 39.02
C ASN A 454 -0.53 -8.32 38.42
N GLU A 455 -1.79 -8.01 38.13
CA GLU A 455 -2.74 -8.93 37.45
C GLU A 455 -3.16 -8.40 36.07
N VAL A 456 -2.22 -8.44 35.12
CA VAL A 456 -2.49 -8.15 33.71
C VAL A 456 -3.18 -9.36 33.05
N GLY A 457 -4.45 -9.19 32.69
CA GLY A 457 -5.30 -10.24 32.13
C GLY A 457 -4.76 -10.90 30.85
N ILE A 458 -5.12 -12.17 30.65
CA ILE A 458 -4.60 -13.04 29.57
C ILE A 458 -4.81 -12.47 28.16
N ILE A 459 -5.86 -11.66 27.94
CA ILE A 459 -6.10 -10.99 26.65
C ILE A 459 -4.99 -9.96 26.34
N SER A 460 -4.44 -9.26 27.34
CA SER A 460 -3.28 -8.37 27.14
C SER A 460 -1.97 -9.13 26.91
N ARG A 461 -1.91 -10.44 27.19
CA ARG A 461 -0.80 -11.32 26.76
C ARG A 461 -1.00 -11.90 25.36
N LEU A 462 -2.25 -12.03 24.91
CA LEU A 462 -2.60 -12.46 23.55
C LEU A 462 -2.42 -11.36 22.50
N PHE A 463 -2.57 -10.09 22.88
CA PHE A 463 -2.39 -8.93 21.97
C PHE A 463 -1.21 -8.02 22.27
N GLY A 464 -0.58 -8.16 23.45
CA GLY A 464 0.66 -7.48 23.82
C GLY A 464 0.51 -6.00 24.18
N ALA A 465 0.94 -5.64 25.39
CA ALA A 465 1.51 -4.30 25.56
C ALA A 465 2.81 -4.24 24.73
N ARG A 466 2.96 -3.17 23.92
CA ARG A 466 4.07 -2.90 22.97
C ARG A 466 5.34 -3.73 23.24
N SER A 467 5.56 -4.76 22.43
CA SER A 467 6.76 -5.59 22.51
C SER A 467 7.81 -5.15 21.49
N ASP A 468 9.00 -4.80 21.99
CA ASP A 468 10.20 -4.55 21.20
C ASP A 468 10.73 -5.85 20.58
N GLY A 469 10.09 -6.29 19.49
CA GLY A 469 10.55 -7.33 18.58
C GLY A 469 10.60 -6.79 17.15
N PRO A 470 11.42 -7.38 16.26
CA PRO A 470 11.55 -6.87 14.90
C PRO A 470 10.17 -6.89 14.23
N PRO A 471 9.70 -5.75 13.66
CA PRO A 471 8.34 -5.65 13.18
C PRO A 471 8.07 -6.72 12.12
N ALA A 472 6.88 -7.32 12.20
CA ALA A 472 6.29 -7.96 11.03
C ALA A 472 6.38 -6.97 9.86
N LEU A 473 6.58 -7.46 8.63
CA LEU A 473 6.71 -6.62 7.44
C LEU A 473 5.39 -5.89 7.13
N SER A 474 5.14 -4.83 7.89
CA SER A 474 4.27 -3.73 7.52
C SER A 474 4.81 -3.18 6.19
N PRO A 475 3.93 -2.76 5.26
CA PRO A 475 4.35 -1.84 4.21
C PRO A 475 5.08 -0.69 4.91
N ALA A 476 6.31 -0.39 4.50
CA ALA A 476 7.03 0.74 5.07
C ALA A 476 6.11 1.96 4.92
N GLY A 477 5.71 2.54 6.06
CA GLY A 477 4.82 3.70 6.10
C GLY A 477 5.38 4.79 5.19
N THR A 478 4.50 5.63 4.66
CA THR A 478 4.81 6.70 3.70
C THR A 478 6.07 7.48 4.10
N VAL A 479 7.23 7.09 3.54
CA VAL A 479 8.51 7.76 3.83
C VAL A 479 8.56 8.99 2.96
N SER A 480 8.44 10.16 3.60
CA SER A 480 8.55 11.44 2.92
C SER A 480 9.92 11.60 2.25
N THR A 481 10.01 12.45 1.22
CA THR A 481 11.31 12.86 0.66
C THR A 481 12.29 13.28 1.76
N GLU A 482 11.82 14.02 2.75
CA GLU A 482 12.62 14.58 3.83
C GLU A 482 13.17 13.55 4.83
N ASP A 483 12.38 12.58 5.27
CA ASP A 483 12.84 11.54 6.22
C ASP A 483 13.88 10.63 5.56
N ALA A 484 13.78 10.48 4.24
CA ALA A 484 14.73 9.79 3.38
C ALA A 484 16.05 10.58 3.21
N LEU A 485 16.02 11.92 3.37
CA LEU A 485 17.15 12.81 3.07
C LEU A 485 17.90 13.32 4.29
N SER A 486 17.23 13.47 5.44
CA SER A 486 17.87 13.85 6.71
C SER A 486 18.94 12.81 7.14
N GLN A 487 18.79 11.56 6.71
CA GLN A 487 19.72 10.46 7.00
C GLN A 487 20.97 10.46 6.11
N MET A 488 21.00 11.18 4.98
CA MET A 488 22.14 11.15 4.05
C MET A 488 23.17 12.26 4.25
N GLY A 489 22.85 13.34 4.96
CA GLY A 489 23.82 14.43 5.23
C GLY A 489 24.28 15.23 4.00
N ILE A 490 23.66 15.03 2.82
CA ILE A 490 24.00 15.74 1.58
C ILE A 490 23.25 17.08 1.53
N VAL A 491 24.00 18.17 1.69
CA VAL A 491 23.51 19.55 1.53
C VAL A 491 24.08 20.14 0.25
N ASP A 492 23.57 19.67 -0.89
CA ASP A 492 23.82 20.31 -2.18
C ASP A 492 22.99 21.60 -2.27
N VAL A 493 23.64 22.75 -2.10
CA VAL A 493 23.04 24.08 -2.30
C VAL A 493 23.23 24.50 -3.75
N GLU A 494 22.13 24.64 -4.50
CA GLU A 494 22.17 25.10 -5.89
C GLU A 494 22.22 26.63 -5.92
N VAL A 495 23.41 27.19 -6.16
CA VAL A 495 23.62 28.64 -6.32
C VAL A 495 23.51 28.99 -7.81
N VAL A 496 22.47 29.74 -8.17
CA VAL A 496 22.31 30.28 -9.53
C VAL A 496 23.25 31.48 -9.71
N GLU A 497 24.31 31.31 -10.49
CA GLU A 497 25.31 32.36 -10.70
C GLU A 497 24.77 33.59 -11.45
N GLU A 498 25.42 34.73 -11.23
CA GLU A 498 25.16 35.96 -11.99
C GLU A 498 25.97 35.96 -13.30
N PRO A 499 25.37 36.30 -14.45
CA PRO A 499 26.17 36.56 -15.64
C PRO A 499 27.02 37.82 -15.40
N ALA A 500 28.33 37.70 -15.60
CA ALA A 500 29.28 38.79 -15.41
C ALA A 500 28.85 40.06 -16.17
N PRO A 501 29.12 41.26 -15.63
CA PRO A 501 28.82 42.51 -16.33
C PRO A 501 29.54 42.54 -17.67
N ARG A 502 28.80 42.90 -18.73
CA ARG A 502 29.40 43.18 -20.04
C ARG A 502 30.13 44.51 -19.95
N GLU A 503 31.44 44.48 -20.16
CA GLU A 503 32.26 45.67 -20.46
C GLU A 503 31.89 46.28 -21.83
#